data_AF-A0A1V2U9J4-F1
#
_entry.id   AF-A0A1V2U9J4-F1
#
_cell.length_a   1.000
_cell.length_b   1.000
_cell.length_c   1.000
_cell.angle_alpha   90.00
_cell.angle_beta   90.00
_cell.angle_gamma   90.00
#
_symmetry.space_group_name_H-M   'P 1'
#
loop_
_entity.id
_entity.type
_entity.pdbx_description
1 polymer ?
#
loop_
_entity_poly.entity_id
_entity_poly.type
_entity_poly.pdbx_seq_one_letter_code
_entity_poly.pdbx_strand_id
1 'polypeptide(L)'
;MSQLKLSTKQKENIFQSLKGIRMELNEGTIRSGKTMSDAQKMALIYAGHPDTNHLVLAYNQEQAYRMFMDCEGFGLEHIFASCAEIRHDEHGDHLWINLPEGEKRIYYKGGGKVN
;
A
#
# COMPACT_ATOMS: atom_id res chain seq x y z
N MET A 1 3.96 20.61 13.35
CA MET A 1 3.53 19.29 12.84
C MET A 1 3.62 18.30 13.99
N SER A 2 2.50 17.67 14.39
CA SER A 2 2.56 16.58 15.37
C SER A 2 3.27 15.39 14.72
N GLN A 3 4.30 14.88 15.39
CA GLN A 3 5.04 13.71 14.91
C GLN A 3 4.14 12.47 15.07
N LEU A 4 3.93 11.70 14.00
CA LEU A 4 3.16 10.46 14.05
C LEU A 4 3.86 9.49 15.03
N LYS A 5 3.21 9.18 16.16
CA LYS A 5 3.75 8.25 17.16
C LYS A 5 3.18 6.86 16.94
N LEU A 6 3.98 5.98 16.32
CA LEU A 6 3.62 4.58 16.11
C LEU A 6 3.65 3.78 17.42
N SER A 7 2.64 2.93 17.61
CA SER A 7 2.64 1.93 18.69
C SER A 7 3.69 0.84 18.45
N THR A 8 4.03 0.07 19.50
CA THR A 8 4.98 -1.04 19.38
C THR A 8 4.53 -2.05 18.33
N LYS A 9 3.25 -2.46 18.34
CA LYS A 9 2.69 -3.40 17.37
C LYS A 9 2.74 -2.89 15.93
N GLN A 10 2.51 -1.58 15.72
CA GLN A 10 2.62 -0.98 14.39
C GLN A 10 4.07 -0.99 13.89
N LYS A 11 5.04 -0.67 14.77
CA LYS A 11 6.46 -0.74 14.41
C LYS A 11 6.89 -2.17 14.09
N GLU A 12 6.47 -3.13 14.90
CA GLU A 12 6.74 -4.56 14.68
C GLU A 12 6.22 -5.00 13.31
N ASN A 13 4.98 -4.63 12.94
CA ASN A 13 4.42 -4.95 11.64
C ASN A 13 5.20 -4.27 10.49
N ILE A 14 5.44 -2.95 10.57
CA ILE A 14 6.09 -2.17 9.52
C ILE A 14 7.50 -2.68 9.22
N PHE A 15 8.27 -3.03 10.26
CA PHE A 15 9.67 -3.42 10.14
C PHE A 15 9.90 -4.93 10.21
N GLN A 16 8.84 -5.74 10.14
CA GLN A 16 8.97 -7.19 10.13
C GLN A 16 9.79 -7.65 8.93
N SER A 17 10.82 -8.47 9.19
CA SER A 17 11.61 -9.09 8.13
C SER A 17 10.75 -10.05 7.32
N LEU A 18 10.79 -9.90 5.99
CA LEU A 18 10.10 -10.78 5.05
C LEU A 18 11.00 -11.90 4.50
N LYS A 19 12.22 -12.04 5.03
CA LYS A 19 13.17 -13.06 4.53
C LYS A 19 12.59 -14.47 4.72
N GLY A 20 12.40 -15.17 3.60
CA GLY A 20 11.83 -16.53 3.60
C GLY A 20 10.31 -16.58 3.80
N ILE A 21 9.63 -15.43 3.82
CA ILE A 21 8.17 -15.35 3.92
C ILE A 21 7.59 -15.23 2.52
N ARG A 22 6.73 -16.18 2.14
CA ARG A 22 5.98 -16.16 0.88
C ARG A 22 4.55 -15.64 1.04
N MET A 23 3.99 -15.81 2.23
CA MET A 23 2.63 -15.38 2.59
C MET A 23 2.65 -14.85 4.01
N GLU A 24 2.02 -13.70 4.21
CA GLU A 24 1.84 -13.07 5.50
C GLU A 24 0.36 -12.82 5.74
N LEU A 25 -0.08 -13.02 6.99
CA LEU A 25 -1.46 -12.79 7.41
C LEU A 25 -1.45 -11.86 8.63
N ASN A 26 -2.04 -10.68 8.46
CA ASN A 26 -2.17 -9.70 9.53
C ASN A 26 -3.60 -9.69 10.11
N GLU A 27 -3.78 -10.36 11.25
CA GLU A 27 -5.03 -10.30 12.01
C GLU A 27 -5.07 -9.10 12.95
N GLY A 28 -6.25 -8.47 13.06
CA GLY A 28 -6.42 -7.36 13.99
C GLY A 28 -7.84 -6.84 14.08
N THR A 29 -8.17 -6.32 15.26
CA THR A 29 -9.46 -5.72 15.60
C THR A 29 -9.74 -4.47 14.77
N ILE A 30 -11.01 -4.21 14.51
CA ILE A 30 -11.49 -2.98 13.87
C ILE A 30 -10.96 -1.75 14.63
N ARG A 31 -10.57 -0.69 13.90
CA ARG A 31 -10.07 0.59 14.46
C ARG A 31 -8.75 0.52 15.25
N SER A 32 -7.97 -0.55 15.09
CA SER A 32 -6.63 -0.69 15.71
C SER A 32 -5.50 0.05 14.98
N GLY A 33 -5.80 0.74 13.86
CA GLY A 33 -4.78 1.40 13.03
C GLY A 33 -3.91 0.44 12.21
N LYS A 34 -4.37 -0.80 12.01
CA LYS A 34 -3.64 -1.83 11.23
C LYS A 34 -3.44 -1.44 9.78
N THR A 35 -4.48 -0.92 9.12
CA THR A 35 -4.45 -0.56 7.70
C THR A 35 -3.37 0.48 7.41
N MET A 36 -3.23 1.49 8.28
CA MET A 36 -2.15 2.48 8.15
C MET A 36 -0.77 1.82 8.29
N SER A 37 -0.57 0.93 9.26
CA SER A 37 0.71 0.23 9.39
C SER A 37 1.01 -0.70 8.20
N ASP A 38 -0.03 -1.33 7.64
CA ASP A 38 0.11 -2.15 6.44
C ASP A 38 0.48 -1.27 5.24
N ALA A 39 -0.15 -0.11 5.04
CA ALA A 39 0.20 0.82 3.97
C ALA A 39 1.66 1.29 4.04
N GLN A 40 2.14 1.61 5.25
CA GLN A 40 3.55 1.97 5.49
C GLN A 40 4.50 0.81 5.20
N LYS A 41 4.14 -0.42 5.61
CA LYS A 41 4.90 -1.62 5.28
C LYS A 41 4.96 -1.86 3.76
N MET A 42 3.82 -1.74 3.09
CA MET A 42 3.75 -1.91 1.64
C MET A 42 4.59 -0.86 0.90
N ALA A 43 4.66 0.39 1.39
CA ALA A 43 5.55 1.40 0.83
C ALA A 43 7.03 0.97 0.87
N LEU A 44 7.50 0.44 2.00
CA LEU A 44 8.86 -0.08 2.13
C LEU A 44 9.12 -1.26 1.18
N ILE A 45 8.16 -2.17 1.06
CA ILE A 45 8.25 -3.32 0.16
C ILE A 45 8.33 -2.85 -1.29
N TYR A 46 7.38 -2.02 -1.74
CA TYR A 46 7.31 -1.58 -3.14
C TYR A 46 8.53 -0.76 -3.55
N ALA A 47 9.06 0.08 -2.66
CA ALA A 47 10.27 0.84 -2.94
C ALA A 47 11.51 -0.04 -3.03
N GLY A 48 11.61 -1.08 -2.18
CA GLY A 48 12.81 -1.93 -2.10
C GLY A 48 12.79 -3.19 -2.97
N HIS A 49 11.64 -3.60 -3.50
CA HIS A 49 11.51 -4.83 -4.29
C HIS A 49 11.88 -4.60 -5.76
N PRO A 50 12.51 -5.55 -6.48
CA PRO A 50 12.86 -5.38 -7.89
C PRO A 50 11.63 -5.34 -8.82
N ASP A 51 10.58 -6.09 -8.52
CA ASP A 51 9.36 -6.15 -9.34
C ASP A 51 8.74 -4.76 -9.56
N THR A 52 8.29 -4.50 -10.78
CA THR A 52 7.75 -3.19 -11.18
C THR A 52 6.24 -3.09 -11.06
N ASN A 53 5.53 -4.22 -10.98
CA ASN A 53 4.07 -4.26 -10.92
C ASN A 53 3.61 -4.93 -9.63
N HIS A 54 2.68 -4.28 -8.94
CA HIS A 54 2.07 -4.76 -7.71
C HIS A 54 0.55 -4.62 -7.76
N LEU A 55 -0.16 -5.34 -6.89
CA LEU A 55 -1.61 -5.40 -6.90
C LEU A 55 -2.16 -5.29 -5.48
N VAL A 56 -3.06 -4.34 -5.27
CA VAL A 56 -3.92 -4.23 -4.09
C VAL A 56 -5.32 -4.70 -4.46
N LEU A 57 -5.86 -5.64 -3.69
CA LEU A 57 -7.22 -6.15 -3.86
C LEU A 57 -8.08 -5.84 -2.65
N ALA A 58 -9.32 -5.45 -2.90
CA ALA A 58 -10.38 -5.39 -1.91
C ALA A 58 -11.70 -5.89 -2.52
N TYR A 59 -12.80 -5.81 -1.77
CA TYR A 59 -14.10 -6.22 -2.30
C TYR A 59 -14.51 -5.42 -3.54
N ASN A 60 -14.29 -4.11 -3.53
CA ASN A 60 -14.45 -3.25 -4.70
C ASN A 60 -13.23 -2.31 -4.86
N GLN A 61 -13.13 -1.66 -6.03
CA GLN A 61 -11.99 -0.82 -6.36
C GLN A 61 -11.90 0.42 -5.45
N GLU A 62 -13.04 1.02 -5.08
CA GLU A 62 -13.08 2.17 -4.17
C GLU A 62 -12.48 1.82 -2.80
N GLN A 63 -12.80 0.65 -2.26
CA GLN A 63 -12.24 0.18 -0.99
C GLN A 63 -10.75 -0.08 -1.10
N ALA A 64 -10.27 -0.68 -2.20
CA ALA A 64 -8.84 -0.90 -2.42
C ALA A 64 -8.09 0.44 -2.44
N TYR A 65 -8.65 1.43 -3.15
CA TYR A 65 -8.12 2.78 -3.22
C TYR A 65 -8.11 3.46 -1.84
N ARG A 66 -9.25 3.50 -1.14
CA ARG A 66 -9.36 4.16 0.17
C ARG A 66 -8.49 3.51 1.24
N MET A 67 -8.26 2.20 1.19
CA MET A 67 -7.47 1.50 2.20
C MET A 67 -5.97 1.69 2.03
N PHE A 68 -5.44 1.71 0.81
CA PHE A 68 -3.98 1.70 0.59
C PHE A 68 -3.45 2.88 -0.22
N MET A 69 -4.25 3.48 -1.12
CA MET A 69 -3.80 4.65 -1.89
C MET A 69 -3.94 5.90 -1.06
N ASP A 70 -5.16 6.23 -0.62
CA ASP A 70 -5.43 7.40 0.23
C ASP A 70 -5.13 7.09 1.72
N CYS A 71 -5.73 6.03 2.27
CA CYS A 71 -5.61 5.63 3.68
C CYS A 71 -5.74 6.81 4.66
N GLU A 72 -6.76 7.67 4.47
CA GLU A 72 -7.01 8.83 5.33
C GLU A 72 -5.81 9.79 5.40
N GLY A 73 -5.11 10.01 4.28
CA GLY A 73 -3.92 10.86 4.22
C GLY A 73 -2.60 10.16 4.60
N PHE A 74 -2.63 8.86 4.92
CA PHE A 74 -1.43 8.08 5.28
C PHE A 74 -1.04 7.02 4.25
N GLY A 75 -1.75 6.97 3.12
CA GLY A 75 -1.60 5.95 2.10
C GLY A 75 -0.45 6.24 1.14
N LEU A 76 -0.29 5.33 0.18
CA LEU A 76 0.82 5.32 -0.77
C LEU A 76 0.90 6.61 -1.60
N GLU A 77 -0.23 7.21 -1.97
CA GLU A 77 -0.23 8.46 -2.76
C GLU A 77 0.34 9.64 -1.96
N HIS A 78 0.17 9.63 -0.63
CA HIS A 78 0.70 10.66 0.27
C HIS A 78 2.15 10.37 0.66
N ILE A 79 2.50 9.10 0.88
CA ILE A 79 3.88 8.68 1.19
C ILE A 79 4.82 9.03 0.03
N PHE A 80 4.38 8.80 -1.21
CA PHE A 80 5.17 9.06 -2.41
C PHE A 80 4.77 10.35 -3.13
N ALA A 81 4.13 11.31 -2.45
CA ALA A 81 3.53 12.50 -3.06
C ALA A 81 4.47 13.33 -3.95
N SER A 82 5.79 13.29 -3.72
CA SER A 82 6.79 13.99 -4.53
C SER A 82 7.16 13.28 -5.84
N CYS A 83 6.79 12.01 -6.01
CA CYS A 83 7.24 11.17 -7.11
C CYS A 83 6.18 10.18 -7.63
N ALA A 84 4.93 10.31 -7.19
CA ALA A 84 3.85 9.42 -7.60
C ALA A 84 2.63 10.17 -8.11
N GLU A 85 1.90 9.52 -9.01
CA GLU A 85 0.64 10.03 -9.55
C GLU A 85 -0.31 8.88 -9.88
N ILE A 86 -1.61 9.13 -9.72
CA ILE A 86 -2.65 8.21 -10.14
C ILE A 86 -2.75 8.27 -11.66
N ARG A 87 -2.61 7.12 -12.31
CA ARG A 87 -2.69 6.93 -13.77
C ARG A 87 -3.68 5.83 -14.13
N HIS A 88 -4.03 5.79 -15.41
CA HIS A 88 -4.85 4.75 -16.02
C HIS A 88 -4.14 4.22 -17.27
N ASP A 89 -4.10 2.89 -17.44
CA ASP A 89 -3.65 2.22 -18.66
C ASP A 89 -4.64 1.10 -19.06
N GLU A 90 -4.29 0.27 -20.05
CA GLU A 90 -5.12 -0.85 -20.51
C GLU A 90 -5.37 -1.94 -19.45
N HIS A 91 -4.54 -2.01 -18.40
CA HIS A 91 -4.71 -2.89 -17.25
C HIS A 91 -5.50 -2.20 -16.12
N GLY A 92 -5.63 -0.87 -16.19
CA GLY A 92 -6.56 0.00 -15.47
C GLY A 92 -5.88 0.94 -14.48
N ASP A 93 -6.64 1.36 -13.47
CA ASP A 93 -6.17 2.38 -12.53
C ASP A 93 -5.03 1.86 -11.62
N HIS A 94 -4.00 2.69 -11.47
CA HIS A 94 -2.84 2.40 -10.65
C HIS A 94 -2.18 3.67 -10.12
N LEU A 95 -1.46 3.52 -9.01
CA LEU A 95 -0.47 4.50 -8.58
C LEU A 95 0.84 4.22 -9.33
N TRP A 96 1.26 5.14 -10.19
CA TRP A 96 2.59 5.12 -10.79
C TRP A 96 3.56 5.86 -9.88
N ILE A 97 4.72 5.27 -9.60
CA ILE A 97 5.78 5.84 -8.76
C ILE A 97 7.08 5.86 -9.55
N ASN A 98 7.73 7.02 -9.61
CA ASN A 98 9.01 7.22 -10.27
C ASN A 98 10.14 7.28 -9.23
N LEU A 99 10.68 6.11 -8.88
CA LEU A 99 11.81 6.02 -7.96
C LEU A 99 13.13 6.13 -8.73
N PRO A 100 14.23 6.58 -8.09
CA PRO A 100 15.57 6.58 -8.69
C PRO A 100 15.99 5.21 -9.24
N GLU A 101 15.55 4.13 -8.61
CA GLU A 101 15.85 2.74 -8.97
C GLU A 101 14.97 2.21 -10.12
N GLY A 102 13.91 2.92 -10.49
CA GLY A 102 13.00 2.57 -11.57
C GLY A 102 11.53 2.80 -11.24
N GLU A 103 10.70 2.66 -12.25
CA GLU A 103 9.25 2.88 -12.12
C GLU A 103 8.54 1.71 -11.44
N LYS A 104 7.53 2.04 -10.62
CA LYS A 104 6.58 1.08 -10.03
C LYS A 104 5.15 1.41 -10.48
N ARG A 105 4.33 0.38 -10.67
CA ARG A 105 2.88 0.47 -10.87
C ARG A 105 2.19 -0.36 -9.81
N ILE A 106 1.36 0.28 -8.99
CA ILE A 106 0.57 -0.40 -7.97
C ILE A 106 -0.89 -0.32 -8.41
N TYR A 107 -1.36 -1.39 -9.05
CA TYR A 107 -2.74 -1.53 -9.46
C TYR A 107 -3.63 -1.74 -8.25
N TYR A 108 -4.85 -1.19 -8.28
CA TYR A 108 -5.86 -1.45 -7.27
C TYR A 108 -7.16 -1.88 -7.93
N LYS A 109 -7.70 -3.02 -7.49
CA LYS A 109 -8.87 -3.64 -8.13
C LYS A 109 -9.84 -4.19 -7.10
N GLY A 110 -11.11 -4.21 -7.50
CA GLY A 110 -12.15 -4.96 -6.81
C GLY A 110 -12.13 -6.44 -7.24
N GLY A 111 -12.14 -7.36 -6.28
CA GLY A 111 -12.31 -8.79 -6.53
C GLY A 111 -13.77 -9.26 -6.52
N GLY A 112 -14.71 -8.38 -6.15
CA GLY A 112 -16.14 -8.66 -6.22
C GLY A 112 -16.64 -8.80 -7.66
N LYS A 113 -17.73 -9.55 -7.83
CA LYS A 113 -18.39 -9.70 -9.13
C LYS A 113 -18.82 -8.32 -9.64
N VAL A 114 -18.45 -7.97 -10.87
CA VAL A 114 -19.05 -6.85 -11.59
C VAL A 114 -20.53 -7.22 -11.78
N ASN A 115 -21.44 -6.44 -11.19
CA ASN A 115 -22.87 -6.60 -11.42
C ASN A 115 -23.27 -5.97 -12.74
#